data_AF-A0A094X4U9-F1
#
_entry.id   AF-A0A094X4U9-F1
#
_cell.length_a   1.000
_cell.length_b   1.000
_cell.length_c   1.000
_cell.angle_alpha   90.00
_cell.angle_beta   90.00
_cell.angle_gamma   90.00
#
_symmetry.space_group_name_H-M   'P 1'
#
loop_
_entity.id
_entity.type
_entity.pdbx_description
1 polymer ?
#
loop_
_entity_poly.entity_id
_entity_poly.type
_entity_poly.pdbx_seq_one_letter_code
_entity_poly.pdbx_strand_id
1 'polypeptide(L)'
;MNRNEIIRVEYRSGFLESGRRPDGLPVREWDSHSLPQKVKDALLKERLFELSGVFGDKNAGDPVQVDQLRLFGPDRTTTLTVFNRGIALLFQNDERIRRIHRVLCLLGSL
;
A
#
# COMPACT_ATOMS: atom_id res chain seq x y z
N MET A 1 19.14 -14.66 8.14
CA MET A 1 18.71 -13.48 7.36
C MET A 1 17.36 -13.00 7.87
N ASN A 2 17.19 -11.69 8.08
CA ASN A 2 15.92 -11.14 8.56
C ASN A 2 14.94 -11.06 7.38
N ARG A 3 13.92 -11.92 7.35
CA ARG A 3 12.93 -11.99 6.26
C ARG A 3 12.07 -10.72 6.10
N ASN A 4 12.20 -9.76 7.02
CA ASN A 4 11.46 -8.51 7.03
C ASN A 4 12.36 -7.28 6.79
N GLU A 5 13.59 -7.49 6.32
CA GLU A 5 14.42 -6.40 5.83
C GLU A 5 13.76 -5.68 4.65
N ILE A 6 13.71 -4.35 4.72
CA ILE A 6 13.17 -3.48 3.68
C ILE A 6 14.35 -2.97 2.86
N ILE A 7 14.42 -3.39 1.59
CA ILE A 7 15.38 -2.89 0.61
C ILE A 7 14.82 -1.62 -0.05
N ARG A 8 13.55 -1.70 -0.45
CA ARG A 8 12.86 -0.63 -1.17
C ARG A 8 11.36 -0.67 -0.96
N VAL A 9 10.74 0.49 -1.03
CA VAL A 9 9.29 0.69 -1.03
C VAL A 9 8.91 1.52 -2.24
N GLU A 10 7.95 1.04 -3.03
CA GLU A 10 7.28 1.81 -4.06
C GLU A 10 5.82 2.03 -3.64
N TYR A 11 5.34 3.26 -3.71
CA TYR A 11 3.95 3.61 -3.43
C TYR A 11 3.41 4.52 -4.53
N ARG A 12 2.25 4.16 -5.07
CA ARG A 12 1.47 5.00 -5.97
C ARG A 12 0.06 5.13 -5.43
N SER A 13 -0.53 6.31 -5.57
CA SER A 13 -1.91 6.56 -5.19
C SER A 13 -2.56 7.61 -6.08
N GLY A 14 -3.86 7.50 -6.30
CA GLY A 14 -4.63 8.46 -7.08
C GLY A 14 -6.01 7.95 -7.43
N PHE A 15 -6.68 8.68 -8.33
CA PHE A 15 -7.98 8.31 -8.86
C PHE A 15 -7.84 7.90 -10.32
N LEU A 16 -8.56 6.86 -10.71
CA LEU A 16 -8.60 6.33 -12.06
C LEU A 16 -10.02 6.44 -12.61
N GLU A 17 -10.12 6.98 -13.82
CA GLU A 17 -11.31 6.82 -14.66
C GLU A 17 -11.56 5.34 -14.94
N SER A 18 -12.82 4.97 -15.08
CA SER A 18 -13.23 3.59 -15.32
C SER A 18 -12.48 2.97 -16.51
N GLY A 19 -11.86 1.79 -16.30
CA GLY A 19 -11.08 1.07 -17.32
C GLY A 19 -9.59 1.45 -17.41
N ARG A 20 -9.11 2.47 -16.70
CA ARG A 20 -7.66 2.78 -16.61
C ARG A 20 -6.94 1.83 -15.64
N ARG A 21 -5.66 1.57 -15.92
CA ARG A 21 -4.79 0.74 -15.09
C ARG A 21 -4.01 1.58 -14.06
N PRO A 22 -3.67 1.04 -12.89
CA PRO A 22 -2.88 1.75 -11.87
C PRO A 22 -1.43 2.05 -12.27
N ASP A 23 -0.90 1.37 -13.28
CA ASP A 23 0.47 1.53 -13.77
C ASP A 23 0.76 2.93 -14.31
N GLY A 24 -0.26 3.65 -14.78
CA GLY A 24 -0.18 5.04 -15.22
C GLY A 24 -0.03 6.09 -14.11
N LEU A 25 -0.18 5.72 -12.83
CA LEU A 25 0.01 6.65 -11.71
C LEU A 25 1.49 6.86 -11.38
N PRO A 26 1.90 8.08 -10.99
CA PRO A 26 3.28 8.34 -10.59
C PRO A 26 3.67 7.50 -9.38
N VAL A 27 4.91 7.01 -9.39
CA VAL A 27 5.48 6.19 -8.32
C VAL A 27 6.37 7.05 -7.45
N ARG A 28 6.12 7.02 -6.14
CA ARG A 28 7.08 7.45 -5.13
C ARG A 28 7.90 6.25 -4.70
N GLU A 29 9.21 6.41 -4.64
CA GLU A 29 10.17 5.34 -4.32
C GLU A 29 11.08 5.78 -3.18
N TRP A 30 11.29 4.88 -2.21
CA TRP A 30 12.26 5.04 -1.14
C TRP A 30 13.08 3.77 -1.01
N ASP A 31 14.39 3.90 -0.94
CA ASP A 31 15.28 2.83 -0.49
C ASP A 31 15.29 2.72 1.04
N SER A 32 16.01 1.73 1.56
CA SER A 32 16.16 1.54 3.00
C SER A 32 16.74 2.77 3.72
N HIS A 33 17.60 3.57 3.10
CA HIS A 33 18.25 4.70 3.78
C HIS A 33 17.37 5.95 3.82
N SER A 34 16.58 6.18 2.78
CA SER A 34 15.69 7.33 2.61
C SER A 34 14.31 7.13 3.24
N LEU A 35 13.90 5.88 3.50
CA LEU A 35 12.63 5.60 4.15
C LEU A 35 12.68 5.95 5.65
N PRO A 36 11.81 6.84 6.16
CA PRO A 36 11.84 7.23 7.57
C PRO A 36 11.60 6.06 8.52
N GLN A 37 12.31 6.04 9.65
CA GLN A 37 12.25 4.93 10.61
C GLN A 37 10.83 4.64 11.10
N LYS A 38 10.03 5.68 11.37
CA LYS A 38 8.61 5.54 11.75
C LYS A 38 7.79 4.71 10.76
N VAL A 39 8.12 4.78 9.46
CA VAL A 39 7.42 4.03 8.41
C VAL A 39 7.90 2.59 8.37
N LYS A 40 9.20 2.35 8.52
CA LYS A 40 9.76 0.99 8.67
C LYS A 40 9.12 0.27 9.86
N ASP A 41 9.06 0.94 11.01
CA ASP A 41 8.48 0.37 12.22
C ASP A 41 7.00 0.03 12.02
N ALA A 42 6.25 0.91 11.35
CA ALA A 42 4.85 0.66 11.01
C ALA A 42 4.70 -0.53 10.04
N LEU A 43 5.52 -0.62 8.99
CA LEU A 43 5.52 -1.74 8.04
C LEU A 43 5.74 -3.09 8.74
N LEU A 44 6.67 -3.13 9.71
CA LEU A 44 6.98 -4.31 10.51
C LEU A 44 5.86 -4.64 11.50
N LYS A 45 5.44 -3.65 12.30
CA LYS A 45 4.38 -3.79 13.32
C LYS A 45 3.06 -4.26 12.71
N GLU A 46 2.69 -3.68 11.58
CA GLU A 46 1.47 -4.00 10.85
C GLU A 46 1.64 -5.21 9.93
N ARG A 47 2.83 -5.83 9.88
CA ARG A 47 3.21 -7.03 9.11
C ARG A 47 2.77 -6.97 7.64
N LEU A 48 3.01 -5.84 6.95
CA LEU A 48 2.52 -5.67 5.57
C LEU A 48 3.21 -6.59 4.55
N PHE A 49 4.41 -7.10 4.84
CA PHE A 49 5.06 -8.11 3.99
C PHE A 49 4.24 -9.40 3.82
N GLU A 50 3.29 -9.67 4.72
CA GLU A 50 2.41 -10.83 4.66
C GLU A 50 1.10 -10.54 3.92
N LEU A 51 0.81 -9.27 3.61
CA LEU A 51 -0.45 -8.83 3.02
C LEU A 51 -0.28 -8.58 1.52
N SER A 52 -0.13 -9.64 0.74
CA SER A 52 -0.21 -9.54 -0.73
C SER A 52 -1.65 -9.64 -1.23
N GLY A 53 -1.95 -9.01 -2.36
CA GLY A 53 -3.23 -9.16 -3.06
C GLY A 53 -4.01 -7.86 -3.25
N VAL A 54 -5.31 -8.01 -3.48
CA VAL A 54 -6.23 -6.91 -3.78
C VAL A 54 -7.23 -6.77 -2.64
N PHE A 55 -7.44 -5.54 -2.18
CA PHE A 55 -8.32 -5.19 -1.06
C PHE A 55 -9.29 -4.08 -1.47
N GLY A 56 -10.42 -4.00 -0.76
CA GLY A 56 -11.51 -3.11 -1.11
C GLY A 56 -12.26 -3.55 -2.36
N ASP A 57 -13.19 -2.72 -2.82
CA ASP A 57 -14.01 -3.00 -4.00
C ASP A 57 -13.78 -1.92 -5.06
N LYS A 58 -13.28 -2.33 -6.23
CA LYS A 58 -13.02 -1.47 -7.39
C LYS A 58 -14.29 -0.81 -7.93
N ASN A 59 -15.47 -1.39 -7.70
CA ASN A 59 -16.74 -0.91 -8.24
C ASN A 59 -17.49 0.01 -7.26
N ALA A 60 -16.95 0.23 -6.05
CA ALA A 60 -17.65 0.96 -5.01
C ALA A 60 -17.66 2.49 -5.18
N GLY A 61 -16.94 3.02 -6.16
CA GLY A 61 -16.86 4.46 -6.43
C GLY A 61 -16.38 4.76 -7.84
N ASP A 62 -16.78 5.91 -8.37
CA ASP A 62 -16.39 6.45 -9.66
C ASP A 62 -16.11 7.97 -9.52
N PRO A 63 -14.87 8.45 -9.74
CA PRO A 63 -13.69 7.70 -10.16
C PRO A 63 -13.17 6.73 -9.09
N VAL A 64 -12.48 5.68 -9.53
CA VAL A 64 -11.96 4.64 -8.63
C VAL A 64 -10.71 5.14 -7.92
N GLN A 65 -10.72 5.20 -6.59
CA GLN A 65 -9.50 5.45 -5.82
C GLN A 65 -8.63 4.19 -5.81
N VAL A 66 -7.33 4.35 -6.09
CA VAL A 66 -6.35 3.25 -6.03
C VAL A 66 -5.16 3.65 -5.18
N ASP A 67 -4.77 2.75 -4.29
CA ASP A 67 -3.46 2.73 -3.64
C ASP A 67 -2.73 1.44 -4.05
N GLN A 68 -1.48 1.52 -4.48
CA GLN A 68 -0.65 0.34 -4.68
C GLN A 68 0.70 0.50 -3.99
N LEU A 69 1.02 -0.47 -3.15
CA LEU A 69 2.27 -0.54 -2.39
C LEU A 69 3.04 -1.80 -2.81
N ARG A 70 4.33 -1.64 -3.12
CA ARG A 70 5.26 -2.73 -3.36
C ARG A 70 6.39 -2.65 -2.35
N LEU A 71 6.61 -3.74 -1.63
CA LEU A 71 7.66 -3.89 -0.64
C LEU A 71 8.68 -4.88 -1.18
N PHE A 72 9.93 -4.42 -1.34
CA PHE A 72 11.03 -5.24 -1.78
C PHE A 72 11.86 -5.63 -0.56
N GLY A 73 11.96 -6.93 -0.30
CA GLY A 73 12.91 -7.50 0.66
C GLY A 73 13.94 -8.37 -0.07
N PRO A 74 14.90 -8.95 0.66
CA PRO A 74 16.01 -9.72 0.07
C PRO A 74 15.55 -10.88 -0.82
N ASP A 75 14.54 -11.63 -0.38
CA ASP A 75 14.11 -12.88 -1.05
C ASP A 75 12.68 -12.81 -1.60
N ARG A 76 11.99 -11.67 -1.44
CA ARG A 76 10.57 -11.55 -1.83
C ARG A 76 10.18 -10.12 -2.18
N THR A 77 9.18 -10.01 -3.04
CA THR A 77 8.43 -8.77 -3.26
C THR A 77 6.98 -8.99 -2.86
N THR A 78 6.46 -8.12 -2.00
CA THR A 78 5.04 -8.12 -1.63
C THR A 78 4.35 -6.95 -2.31
N THR A 79 3.33 -7.24 -3.13
CA THR A 79 2.51 -6.22 -3.78
C THR A 79 1.10 -6.27 -3.21
N LEU A 80 0.58 -5.11 -2.79
CA LEU A 80 -0.82 -4.95 -2.44
C LEU A 80 -1.44 -3.78 -3.19
N THR A 81 -2.71 -3.94 -3.55
CA THR A 81 -3.54 -2.90 -4.16
C THR A 81 -4.81 -2.73 -3.34
N VAL A 82 -5.17 -1.50 -3.00
CA VAL A 82 -6.40 -1.17 -2.31
C VAL A 82 -7.24 -0.28 -3.20
N PHE A 83 -8.49 -0.68 -3.43
CA PHE A 83 -9.48 0.11 -4.14
C PHE A 83 -10.43 0.80 -3.16
N ASN A 84 -10.79 2.05 -3.45
CA ASN A 84 -11.81 2.80 -2.72
C ASN A 84 -11.61 2.71 -1.20
N ARG A 85 -10.36 2.95 -0.75
CA ARG A 85 -9.90 2.69 0.62
C ARG A 85 -10.80 3.33 1.67
N GLY A 86 -11.27 4.56 1.44
CA GLY A 86 -12.19 5.24 2.35
C GLY A 86 -13.52 4.49 2.51
N ILE A 87 -14.12 4.08 1.40
CA ILE A 87 -15.36 3.28 1.39
C ILE A 87 -15.12 1.93 2.08
N ALA A 88 -14.01 1.26 1.74
CA ALA A 88 -13.67 -0.01 2.35
C ALA A 88 -13.51 0.09 3.88
N LEU A 89 -12.89 1.15 4.40
CA LEU A 89 -12.78 1.37 5.85
C LEU A 89 -14.12 1.61 6.55
N LEU A 90 -15.07 2.26 5.88
CA LEU A 90 -16.38 2.56 6.45
C LEU A 90 -17.30 1.34 6.46
N PHE A 91 -17.26 0.52 5.40
CA PHE A 91 -18.27 -0.52 5.16
C PHE A 91 -17.73 -1.96 5.28
N GLN A 92 -16.42 -2.17 5.15
CA GLN A 92 -15.79 -3.49 5.24
C GLN A 92 -15.01 -3.52 6.56
N ASN A 93 -15.58 -4.13 7.60
CA ASN A 93 -14.92 -4.32 8.90
C ASN A 93 -13.75 -5.32 8.80
N ASP A 94 -12.74 -4.99 8.00
CA ASP A 94 -11.58 -5.81 7.67
C ASP A 94 -10.32 -5.22 8.32
N GLU A 95 -9.76 -5.95 9.28
CA GLU A 95 -8.54 -5.51 9.97
C GLU A 95 -7.34 -5.38 9.02
N ARG A 96 -7.29 -6.15 7.92
CA ARG A 96 -6.21 -6.02 6.93
C ARG A 96 -6.23 -4.63 6.30
N ILE A 97 -7.42 -4.10 6.00
CA ILE A 97 -7.58 -2.76 5.43
C ILE A 97 -7.18 -1.69 6.45
N ARG A 98 -7.51 -1.86 7.73
CA ARG A 98 -7.07 -0.95 8.82
C ARG A 98 -5.55 -0.95 8.99
N ARG A 99 -4.90 -2.11 8.97
CA ARG A 99 -3.42 -2.25 9.03
C ARG A 99 -2.76 -1.54 7.84
N ILE A 100 -3.25 -1.80 6.63
CA ILE A 100 -2.75 -1.15 5.42
C ILE A 100 -2.94 0.38 5.52
N HIS A 101 -4.12 0.84 5.91
CA HIS A 101 -4.42 2.27 6.05
C HIS A 101 -3.45 3.00 7.00
N ARG A 102 -3.14 2.42 8.16
CA ARG A 102 -2.19 3.01 9.13
C ARG A 102 -0.82 3.28 8.50
N VAL A 103 -0.32 2.36 7.66
CA VAL A 103 0.96 2.56 6.96
C VAL A 103 0.82 3.53 5.80
N LEU A 104 -0.22 3.42 4.98
CA LEU A 104 -0.40 4.28 3.81
C LEU A 104 -0.60 5.76 4.19
N CYS A 105 -1.21 6.06 5.35
CA CYS A 105 -1.28 7.42 5.87
C CYS A 105 0.12 8.01 6.17
N LEU A 106 1.05 7.19 6.65
CA LEU A 106 2.42 7.65 6.87
C LEU A 106 3.15 7.89 5.55
N LEU A 107 3.01 6.97 4.59
CA LEU A 107 3.63 7.11 3.26
C LEU A 107 3.04 8.26 2.43
N GLY A 108 1.75 8.57 2.59
CA GLY A 108 1.11 9.71 1.94
C GLY A 108 1.53 11.07 2.51
N SER A 109 2.20 11.08 3.66
CA SER A 109 2.74 12.30 4.31
C SER A 109 4.21 12.58 3.96
N LEU A 110 4.82 11.72 3.13
CA LEU A 110 6.19 11.86 2.62
C LEU A 110 6.16 12.47 1.22
#